data_AF-A0A7Y3H8E7-F1
#
_entry.id   AF-A0A7Y3H8E7-F1
#
_cell.length_a   1.000
_cell.length_b   1.000
_cell.length_c   1.000
_cell.angle_alpha   90.00
_cell.angle_beta   90.00
_cell.angle_gamma   90.00
#
_symmetry.space_group_name_H-M   'P 1'
#
loop_
_entity.id
_entity.type
_entity.pdbx_description
1 polymer ?
#
loop_
_entity_poly.entity_id
_entity_poly.type
_entity_poly.pdbx_seq_one_letter_code
_entity_poly.pdbx_strand_id
1 'polypeptide(L)'
;MAQIIEKVGSLSDSQKAQIETAITRARNMADQVWEEWSGIYNQSGKQKARRRKRTAAWKRSAPFMEWFGWKALTNPQFNRVNRRLSRIRSTLHKPDDIKIIFKASKGWCCGNTAWNGGFRRSRLHICDGYFEYGAQERATTIIHEMVHATAASQWGHPGGNSFDAGDCRSRASRSPRKARSNAYNFERLFMAFDPGA
;
A
#
# COMPACT_ATOMS: atom_id res chain seq x y z
N MET A 1 14.93 1.58 -13.57
CA MET A 1 15.01 1.09 -12.16
C MET A 1 14.72 2.26 -11.23
N ALA A 2 14.31 2.02 -9.98
CA ALA A 2 14.00 3.13 -9.07
C ALA A 2 15.25 3.97 -8.79
N GLN A 3 15.09 5.28 -8.59
CA GLN A 3 16.23 6.14 -8.30
C GLN A 3 16.62 5.99 -6.83
N ILE A 4 17.78 5.39 -6.55
CA ILE A 4 18.35 5.29 -5.21
C ILE A 4 19.24 6.52 -4.96
N ILE A 5 19.00 7.20 -3.84
CA ILE A 5 19.70 8.41 -3.42
C ILE A 5 20.27 8.16 -2.02
N GLU A 6 21.59 8.07 -1.94
CA GLU A 6 22.33 7.87 -0.69
C GLU A 6 22.62 9.24 -0.07
N LYS A 7 21.97 9.58 1.05
CA LYS A 7 22.14 10.88 1.71
C LYS A 7 23.01 10.83 2.95
N VAL A 8 22.93 9.75 3.72
CA VAL A 8 23.74 9.52 4.94
C VAL A 8 24.05 8.04 5.01
N GLY A 9 25.31 7.67 4.72
CA GLY A 9 25.76 6.28 4.52
C GLY A 9 25.66 5.84 3.05
N SER A 10 26.29 4.70 2.73
CA SER A 10 26.19 4.01 1.44
C SER A 10 25.45 2.69 1.61
N LEU A 11 24.69 2.29 0.60
CA LEU A 11 24.08 0.97 0.53
C LEU A 11 25.08 0.00 -0.12
N SER A 12 25.22 -1.19 0.48
CA SER A 12 25.92 -2.29 -0.20
C SER A 12 25.15 -2.74 -1.44
N ASP A 13 25.83 -3.40 -2.38
CA ASP A 13 25.17 -3.95 -3.57
C ASP A 13 24.09 -4.98 -3.21
N SER A 14 24.31 -5.74 -2.11
CA SER A 14 23.31 -6.64 -1.55
C SER A 14 22.05 -5.89 -1.10
N GLN A 15 22.20 -4.77 -0.38
CA GLN A 15 21.06 -3.95 0.06
C GLN A 15 20.32 -3.32 -1.13
N LYS A 16 21.04 -2.88 -2.17
CA LYS A 16 20.43 -2.38 -3.42
C LYS A 16 19.60 -3.47 -4.10
N ALA A 17 20.15 -4.69 -4.23
CA ALA A 17 19.44 -5.84 -4.78
C ALA A 17 18.20 -6.24 -3.95
N GLN A 18 18.27 -6.14 -2.62
CA GLN A 18 17.13 -6.36 -1.73
C GLN A 18 16.01 -5.33 -1.96
N ILE A 19 16.35 -4.05 -2.17
CA ILE A 19 15.38 -3.00 -2.51
C ILE A 19 14.72 -3.28 -3.86
N GLU A 20 15.50 -3.61 -4.89
CA GLU A 20 14.98 -3.91 -6.23
C GLU A 20 14.05 -5.12 -6.23
N THR A 21 14.43 -6.16 -5.46
CA THR A 21 13.60 -7.34 -5.24
C THR A 21 12.29 -6.97 -4.54
N ALA A 22 12.36 -6.14 -3.49
CA ALA A 22 11.17 -5.67 -2.76
C ALA A 22 10.24 -4.84 -3.66
N ILE A 23 10.77 -3.96 -4.50
CA ILE A 23 9.98 -3.18 -5.48
C ILE A 23 9.32 -4.09 -6.51
N THR A 24 10.05 -5.08 -7.02
CA THR A 24 9.51 -6.06 -7.98
C THR A 24 8.38 -6.88 -7.37
N ARG A 25 8.57 -7.36 -6.14
CA ARG A 25 7.52 -8.10 -5.41
C ARG A 25 6.31 -7.21 -5.13
N ALA A 26 6.52 -5.97 -4.70
CA ALA A 26 5.45 -4.99 -4.48
C ALA A 26 4.66 -4.69 -5.78
N ARG A 27 5.35 -4.61 -6.93
CA ARG A 27 4.72 -4.46 -8.24
C ARG A 27 3.81 -5.64 -8.56
N ASN A 28 4.28 -6.87 -8.36
CA ASN A 28 3.51 -8.08 -8.62
C ASN A 28 2.25 -8.13 -7.73
N MET A 29 2.38 -7.85 -6.43
CA MET A 29 1.22 -7.72 -5.53
C MET A 29 0.24 -6.64 -6.03
N ALA A 30 0.75 -5.48 -6.46
CA ALA A 30 -0.08 -4.38 -6.95
C ALA A 30 -0.83 -4.74 -8.24
N ASP A 31 -0.23 -5.54 -9.12
CA ASP A 31 -0.89 -6.03 -10.34
C ASP A 31 -2.02 -7.00 -10.01
N GLN A 32 -1.79 -7.97 -9.12
CA GLN A 32 -2.82 -8.91 -8.69
C GLN A 32 -3.99 -8.22 -7.97
N VAL A 33 -3.68 -7.31 -7.03
CA VAL A 33 -4.71 -6.50 -6.36
C VAL A 33 -5.50 -5.66 -7.37
N TRP A 34 -4.82 -5.12 -8.38
CA TRP A 34 -5.47 -4.31 -9.41
C TRP A 34 -6.34 -5.12 -10.36
N GLU A 35 -5.94 -6.34 -10.69
CA GLU A 35 -6.75 -7.28 -11.48
C GLU A 35 -8.08 -7.56 -10.77
N GLU A 36 -8.01 -8.01 -9.50
CA GLU A 36 -9.19 -8.25 -8.67
C GLU A 36 -10.05 -6.99 -8.53
N TRP A 37 -9.42 -5.85 -8.22
CA TRP A 37 -10.11 -4.57 -8.10
C TRP A 37 -10.80 -4.15 -9.40
N SER A 38 -10.16 -4.36 -10.54
CA SER A 38 -10.71 -4.03 -11.85
C SER A 38 -11.95 -4.86 -12.15
N GLY A 39 -11.94 -6.15 -11.76
CA GLY A 39 -13.12 -7.01 -11.77
C GLY A 39 -14.27 -6.45 -10.94
N ILE A 40 -13.98 -5.88 -9.77
CA ILE A 40 -15.00 -5.22 -8.93
C ILE A 40 -15.48 -3.89 -9.53
N TYR A 41 -14.57 -3.06 -10.03
CA TYR A 41 -14.84 -1.67 -10.40
C TYR A 41 -15.43 -1.52 -11.81
N ASN A 42 -15.01 -2.33 -12.79
CA ASN A 42 -15.39 -2.18 -14.21
C ASN A 42 -16.75 -2.81 -14.57
N GLN A 43 -17.61 -3.04 -13.57
CA GLN A 43 -18.98 -3.51 -13.78
C GLN A 43 -19.79 -2.53 -14.67
N SER A 44 -20.55 -3.07 -15.62
CA SER A 44 -21.29 -2.30 -16.64
C SER A 44 -22.77 -2.08 -16.28
N GLY A 45 -23.37 -1.02 -16.85
CA GLY A 45 -24.80 -0.69 -16.77
C GLY A 45 -25.11 0.74 -16.31
N LYS A 46 -26.40 1.10 -16.26
CA LYS A 46 -26.90 2.38 -15.74
C LYS A 46 -26.45 2.59 -14.28
N GLN A 47 -26.34 3.85 -13.83
CA GLN A 47 -25.73 4.22 -12.53
C GLN A 47 -26.18 3.36 -11.32
N LYS A 48 -27.50 3.15 -11.14
CA LYS A 48 -28.06 2.33 -10.04
C LYS A 48 -27.71 0.85 -10.17
N ALA A 49 -27.84 0.29 -11.37
CA ALA A 49 -27.50 -1.12 -11.65
C ALA A 49 -26.00 -1.38 -11.51
N ARG A 50 -25.15 -0.50 -12.06
CA ARG A 50 -23.69 -0.55 -11.92
C ARG A 50 -23.26 -0.54 -10.45
N ARG A 51 -23.81 0.36 -9.63
CA ARG A 51 -23.49 0.40 -8.19
C ARG A 51 -23.84 -0.92 -7.49
N ARG A 52 -25.01 -1.51 -7.80
CA ARG A 52 -25.43 -2.80 -7.24
C ARG A 52 -24.47 -3.92 -7.64
N LYS A 53 -24.12 -4.02 -8.92
CA LYS A 53 -23.16 -5.00 -9.44
C LYS A 53 -21.78 -4.86 -8.79
N ARG A 54 -21.23 -3.64 -8.70
CA ARG A 54 -19.96 -3.37 -7.99
C ARG A 54 -20.02 -3.79 -6.52
N THR A 55 -21.14 -3.52 -5.86
CA THR A 55 -21.33 -3.92 -4.44
C THR A 55 -21.38 -5.44 -4.29
N ALA A 56 -22.05 -6.14 -5.21
CA ALA A 56 -22.07 -7.59 -5.21
C ALA A 56 -20.68 -8.18 -5.47
N ALA A 57 -19.94 -7.65 -6.46
CA ALA A 57 -18.56 -8.06 -6.74
C ALA A 57 -17.62 -7.82 -5.54
N TRP A 58 -17.69 -6.63 -4.91
CA TRP A 58 -16.97 -6.31 -3.68
C TRP A 58 -17.20 -7.35 -2.58
N LYS A 59 -18.47 -7.72 -2.36
CA LYS A 59 -18.84 -8.67 -1.30
C LYS A 59 -18.39 -10.11 -1.57
N ARG A 60 -18.09 -10.46 -2.84
CA ARG A 60 -17.56 -11.77 -3.22
C ARG A 60 -16.03 -11.85 -3.09
N SER A 61 -15.35 -10.72 -3.04
CA SER A 61 -13.90 -10.68 -2.89
C SER A 61 -13.52 -10.84 -1.42
N ALA A 62 -13.11 -12.05 -1.03
CA ALA A 62 -12.74 -12.35 0.35
C ALA A 62 -11.63 -11.42 0.89
N PRO A 63 -10.52 -11.16 0.16
CA PRO A 63 -9.47 -10.27 0.65
C PRO A 63 -9.96 -8.83 0.87
N PHE A 64 -10.75 -8.27 -0.04
CA PHE A 64 -11.30 -6.92 0.12
C PHE A 64 -12.29 -6.85 1.29
N MET A 65 -13.09 -7.90 1.50
CA MET A 65 -14.03 -7.97 2.61
C MET A 65 -13.33 -8.09 3.96
N GLU A 66 -12.29 -8.91 4.05
CA GLU A 66 -11.50 -9.09 5.27
C GLU A 66 -10.81 -7.80 5.69
N TRP A 67 -10.15 -7.12 4.75
CA TRP A 67 -9.28 -5.98 5.08
C TRP A 67 -9.97 -4.62 4.98
N PHE A 68 -11.07 -4.48 4.23
CA PHE A 68 -11.79 -3.21 4.08
C PHE A 68 -13.25 -3.23 4.53
N GLY A 69 -13.76 -4.39 4.95
CA GLY A 69 -15.03 -4.56 5.63
C GLY A 69 -16.25 -4.74 4.72
N TRP A 70 -17.34 -5.18 5.34
CA TRP A 70 -18.55 -5.65 4.65
C TRP A 70 -19.49 -4.54 4.14
N LYS A 71 -19.31 -3.32 4.63
CA LYS A 71 -20.24 -2.22 4.33
C LYS A 71 -20.17 -1.84 2.85
N ALA A 72 -21.34 -1.88 2.21
CA ALA A 72 -21.50 -1.48 0.81
C ALA A 72 -20.94 -0.08 0.52
N LEU A 73 -20.26 0.05 -0.61
CA LEU A 73 -19.66 1.31 -1.03
C LEU A 73 -20.64 2.15 -1.87
N THR A 74 -20.55 3.45 -1.69
CA THR A 74 -21.12 4.45 -2.60
C THR A 74 -20.18 4.66 -3.80
N ASN A 75 -20.67 5.22 -4.91
CA ASN A 75 -19.82 5.52 -6.07
C ASN A 75 -18.60 6.41 -5.71
N PRO A 76 -18.74 7.47 -4.89
CA PRO A 76 -17.57 8.24 -4.45
C PRO A 76 -16.53 7.41 -3.68
N GLN A 77 -16.98 6.42 -2.90
CA GLN A 77 -16.08 5.52 -2.17
C GLN A 77 -15.36 4.54 -3.11
N PHE A 78 -16.06 3.96 -4.10
CA PHE A 78 -15.42 3.19 -5.16
C PHE A 78 -14.35 4.01 -5.89
N ASN A 79 -14.69 5.25 -6.28
CA ASN A 79 -13.74 6.13 -6.98
C ASN A 79 -12.53 6.50 -6.10
N ARG A 80 -12.69 6.57 -4.78
CA ARG A 80 -11.57 6.83 -3.86
C ARG A 80 -10.62 5.64 -3.76
N VAL A 81 -11.15 4.43 -3.61
CA VAL A 81 -10.33 3.20 -3.60
C VAL A 81 -9.65 3.02 -4.95
N ASN A 82 -10.37 3.21 -6.06
CA ASN A 82 -9.82 3.15 -7.41
C ASN A 82 -8.63 4.09 -7.61
N ARG A 83 -8.77 5.37 -7.23
CA ARG A 83 -7.68 6.35 -7.36
C ARG A 83 -6.45 5.96 -6.54
N ARG A 84 -6.62 5.40 -5.34
CA ARG A 84 -5.50 4.96 -4.50
C ARG A 84 -4.79 3.77 -5.11
N LEU A 85 -5.51 2.68 -5.42
CA LEU A 85 -4.93 1.48 -6.01
C LEU A 85 -4.28 1.76 -7.37
N SER A 86 -4.95 2.54 -8.22
CA SER A 86 -4.41 2.97 -9.52
C SER A 86 -3.12 3.76 -9.36
N ARG A 87 -3.06 4.69 -8.39
CA ARG A 87 -1.87 5.49 -8.15
C ARG A 87 -0.71 4.64 -7.63
N ILE A 88 -0.95 3.79 -6.62
CA ILE A 88 0.07 2.85 -6.08
C ILE A 88 0.66 2.01 -7.21
N ARG A 89 -0.21 1.33 -7.98
CA ARG A 89 0.22 0.52 -9.13
C ARG A 89 1.01 1.34 -10.14
N SER A 90 0.46 2.48 -10.57
CA SER A 90 1.13 3.33 -11.58
C SER A 90 2.50 3.81 -11.13
N THR A 91 2.68 4.11 -9.84
CA THR A 91 3.98 4.51 -9.28
C THR A 91 4.96 3.34 -9.23
N LEU A 92 4.51 2.12 -8.86
CA LEU A 92 5.35 0.91 -8.89
C LEU A 92 5.83 0.52 -10.30
N HIS A 93 5.04 0.88 -11.31
CA HIS A 93 5.35 0.69 -12.74
C HIS A 93 6.15 1.83 -13.37
N LYS A 94 6.36 2.94 -12.65
CA LYS A 94 7.15 4.10 -13.11
C LYS A 94 8.37 4.27 -12.22
N PRO A 95 9.51 3.62 -12.54
CA PRO A 95 10.66 3.60 -11.65
C PRO A 95 11.17 5.00 -11.30
N ASP A 96 11.10 5.96 -12.23
CA ASP A 96 11.53 7.35 -12.01
C ASP A 96 10.68 8.11 -10.98
N ASP A 97 9.46 7.62 -10.68
CA ASP A 97 8.57 8.17 -9.67
C ASP A 97 8.88 7.65 -8.24
N ILE A 98 9.73 6.62 -8.13
CA ILE A 98 10.21 6.08 -6.86
C ILE A 98 11.61 6.60 -6.58
N LYS A 99 11.75 7.35 -5.49
CA LYS A 99 13.05 7.81 -4.99
C LYS A 99 13.30 7.18 -3.63
N ILE A 100 14.27 6.29 -3.55
CA ILE A 100 14.70 5.69 -2.29
C ILE A 100 15.76 6.59 -1.67
N ILE A 101 15.54 7.05 -0.43
CA ILE A 101 16.47 7.92 0.29
C ILE A 101 16.96 7.17 1.52
N PHE A 102 18.19 6.69 1.48
CA PHE A 102 18.77 5.96 2.59
C PHE A 102 19.33 6.90 3.67
N LYS A 103 19.04 6.57 4.93
CA LYS A 103 19.57 7.25 6.12
C LYS A 103 20.03 6.22 7.17
N ALA A 104 21.34 6.04 7.30
CA ALA A 104 21.95 5.08 8.23
C ALA A 104 21.86 5.49 9.73
N SER A 105 21.52 6.75 10.05
CA SER A 105 21.62 7.27 11.43
C SER A 105 20.32 7.15 12.24
N LYS A 106 20.41 6.57 13.45
CA LYS A 106 19.34 6.48 14.46
C LYS A 106 18.64 7.82 14.76
N GLY A 107 19.37 8.94 14.68
CA GLY A 107 18.83 10.28 14.98
C GLY A 107 17.81 10.79 13.96
N TRP A 108 17.84 10.28 12.73
CA TRP A 108 16.85 10.62 11.70
C TRP A 108 15.73 9.60 11.56
N CYS A 109 15.95 8.39 12.09
CA CYS A 109 15.04 7.26 11.91
C CYS A 109 13.95 7.20 12.98
N CYS A 110 14.04 7.92 14.11
CA CYS A 110 12.99 8.05 15.15
C CYS A 110 12.21 6.75 15.47
N GLY A 111 12.86 5.58 15.42
CA GLY A 111 12.22 4.27 15.63
C GLY A 111 11.44 3.67 14.45
N ASN A 112 11.34 4.36 13.32
CA ASN A 112 10.70 3.88 12.09
C ASN A 112 11.72 3.22 11.15
N THR A 113 11.33 2.12 10.52
CA THR A 113 12.14 1.43 9.51
C THR A 113 12.05 2.09 8.12
N ALA A 114 10.91 2.72 7.81
CA ALA A 114 10.73 3.56 6.64
C ALA A 114 9.69 4.67 6.89
N TRP A 115 9.71 5.72 6.05
CA TRP A 115 8.61 6.70 5.97
C TRP A 115 8.57 7.40 4.61
N ASN A 116 7.41 7.95 4.23
CA ASN A 116 7.27 8.75 3.02
C ASN A 116 7.53 10.25 3.26
N GLY A 117 8.40 10.85 2.46
CA GLY A 117 8.83 12.25 2.56
C GLY A 117 8.09 13.27 1.68
N GLY A 118 6.97 12.94 1.03
CA GLY A 118 6.18 13.98 0.33
C GLY A 118 5.02 13.55 -0.59
N PHE A 119 4.27 14.55 -1.09
CA PHE A 119 2.99 14.40 -1.80
C PHE A 119 3.07 14.11 -3.30
N ARG A 120 4.18 14.48 -3.95
CA ARG A 120 4.26 14.55 -5.43
C ARG A 120 5.17 13.50 -6.06
N ARG A 121 6.11 12.94 -5.32
CA ARG A 121 7.00 11.84 -5.73
C ARG A 121 7.13 10.90 -4.55
N SER A 122 7.07 9.58 -4.78
CA SER A 122 7.21 8.59 -3.71
C SER A 122 8.67 8.59 -3.23
N ARG A 123 8.97 9.52 -2.33
CA ARG A 123 10.26 9.64 -1.65
C ARG A 123 10.20 8.74 -0.43
N LEU A 124 10.65 7.51 -0.61
CA LEU A 124 10.69 6.51 0.44
C LEU A 124 12.01 6.67 1.18
N HIS A 125 11.93 7.16 2.41
CA HIS A 125 13.06 7.16 3.31
C HIS A 125 13.16 5.78 3.95
N ILE A 126 14.33 5.15 3.88
CA ILE A 126 14.60 3.85 4.48
C ILE A 126 15.76 3.96 5.47
N CYS A 127 15.67 3.21 6.56
CA CYS A 127 16.68 3.11 7.61
C CYS A 127 17.25 1.70 7.71
N ASP A 128 18.33 1.52 8.46
CA ASP A 128 19.02 0.22 8.57
C ASP A 128 18.09 -0.93 8.96
N GLY A 129 17.19 -0.70 9.92
CA GLY A 129 16.22 -1.71 10.37
C GLY A 129 15.26 -2.21 9.27
N TYR A 130 15.11 -1.50 8.14
CA TYR A 130 14.37 -2.00 6.98
C TYR A 130 14.97 -3.28 6.41
N PHE A 131 16.29 -3.45 6.49
CA PHE A 131 16.98 -4.61 5.94
C PHE A 131 16.89 -5.84 6.83
N GLU A 132 16.50 -5.68 8.09
CA GLU A 132 16.27 -6.79 9.04
C GLU A 132 14.98 -7.57 8.71
N TYR A 133 14.09 -6.97 7.92
CA TYR A 133 12.82 -7.59 7.50
C TYR A 133 12.99 -8.71 6.46
N GLY A 134 12.01 -9.58 6.36
CA GLY A 134 11.92 -10.54 5.25
C GLY A 134 11.60 -9.84 3.92
N ALA A 135 11.70 -10.59 2.82
CA ALA A 135 11.45 -10.04 1.48
C ALA A 135 10.01 -9.55 1.29
N GLN A 136 9.05 -10.25 1.89
CA GLN A 136 7.64 -9.88 1.88
C GLN A 136 7.41 -8.59 2.66
N GLU A 137 7.90 -8.50 3.89
CA GLU A 137 7.73 -7.36 4.78
C GLU A 137 8.38 -6.09 4.22
N ARG A 138 9.55 -6.22 3.56
CA ARG A 138 10.16 -5.11 2.81
C ARG A 138 9.24 -4.60 1.70
N ALA A 139 8.69 -5.51 0.89
CA ALA A 139 7.78 -5.15 -0.20
C ALA A 139 6.49 -4.49 0.31
N THR A 140 5.93 -5.00 1.40
CA THR A 140 4.68 -4.48 1.98
C THR A 140 4.91 -3.16 2.71
N THR A 141 6.10 -2.94 3.29
CA THR A 141 6.55 -1.64 3.81
C THR A 141 6.59 -0.58 2.70
N ILE A 142 7.11 -0.90 1.52
CA ILE A 142 7.07 0.01 0.36
C ILE A 142 5.62 0.39 0.04
N ILE A 143 4.71 -0.58 0.00
CA ILE A 143 3.28 -0.35 -0.28
C ILE A 143 2.64 0.52 0.81
N HIS A 144 2.91 0.23 2.08
CA HIS A 144 2.45 1.00 3.23
C HIS A 144 2.79 2.48 3.06
N GLU A 145 4.06 2.77 2.76
CA GLU A 145 4.53 4.14 2.58
C GLU A 145 3.97 4.80 1.31
N MET A 146 3.72 4.04 0.25
CA MET A 146 3.02 4.57 -0.93
C MET A 146 1.57 4.96 -0.61
N VAL A 147 0.87 4.21 0.26
CA VAL A 147 -0.49 4.56 0.67
C VAL A 147 -0.52 5.93 1.32
N HIS A 148 0.45 6.26 2.17
CA HIS A 148 0.59 7.59 2.78
C HIS A 148 0.75 8.69 1.72
N ALA A 149 1.55 8.49 0.67
CA ALA A 149 1.66 9.48 -0.42
C ALA A 149 0.39 9.63 -1.26
N THR A 150 -0.45 8.60 -1.36
CA THR A 150 -1.71 8.68 -2.12
C THR A 150 -2.86 9.30 -1.34
N ALA A 151 -2.82 9.21 -0.01
CA ALA A 151 -3.73 9.91 0.86
C ALA A 151 -3.21 11.34 1.02
N ALA A 152 -3.94 12.34 0.55
CA ALA A 152 -3.61 13.76 0.79
C ALA A 152 -3.72 14.16 2.29
N SER A 153 -3.43 13.26 3.24
CA SER A 153 -3.42 13.49 4.68
C SER A 153 -1.99 13.37 5.19
N GLN A 154 -1.39 14.52 5.51
CA GLN A 154 -0.09 14.68 6.21
C GLN A 154 -0.10 14.20 7.66
N TRP A 155 -1.25 13.74 8.16
CA TRP A 155 -1.51 13.70 9.59
C TRP A 155 -1.88 12.28 10.02
N GLY A 156 -0.82 11.55 10.36
CA GLY A 156 -0.86 10.33 11.16
C GLY A 156 -1.51 9.14 10.48
N HIS A 157 -1.22 7.96 11.01
CA HIS A 157 -2.07 6.79 10.83
C HIS A 157 -3.51 7.21 11.14
N PRO A 158 -4.44 7.36 10.16
CA PRO A 158 -5.79 7.84 10.45
C PRO A 158 -6.53 6.69 11.13
N GLY A 159 -6.24 6.45 12.41
CA GLY A 159 -6.70 5.29 13.13
C GLY A 159 -5.77 4.56 14.12
N GLY A 160 -4.47 4.82 14.20
CA GLY A 160 -3.56 4.15 15.14
C GLY A 160 -2.53 3.19 14.52
N ASN A 161 -1.51 2.86 15.32
CA ASN A 161 -0.20 2.30 14.95
C ASN A 161 -0.14 0.77 14.94
N SER A 162 -1.25 0.08 14.70
CA SER A 162 -1.26 -1.37 14.84
C SER A 162 -0.84 -2.06 13.55
N PHE A 163 0.40 -2.56 13.52
CA PHE A 163 0.86 -3.53 12.53
C PHE A 163 0.03 -4.83 12.56
N ASP A 164 -0.62 -5.14 13.69
CA ASP A 164 -1.31 -6.41 13.90
C ASP A 164 -2.50 -6.68 12.95
N ALA A 165 -2.60 -7.92 12.49
CA ALA A 165 -3.66 -8.40 11.61
C ALA A 165 -5.03 -8.41 12.31
N GLY A 166 -5.07 -8.75 13.61
CA GLY A 166 -6.27 -8.71 14.44
C GLY A 166 -6.86 -7.29 14.52
N ASP A 167 -6.02 -6.29 14.76
CA ASP A 167 -6.45 -4.89 14.78
C ASP A 167 -6.93 -4.40 13.41
N CYS A 168 -6.26 -4.79 12.32
CA CYS A 168 -6.70 -4.47 10.96
C CYS A 168 -8.10 -5.05 10.67
N ARG A 169 -8.36 -6.32 11.06
CA ARG A 169 -9.67 -6.97 10.93
C ARG A 169 -10.72 -6.32 11.82
N SER A 170 -10.37 -6.03 13.08
CA SER A 170 -11.23 -5.30 14.03
C SER A 170 -11.66 -3.95 13.46
N ARG A 171 -10.72 -3.21 12.86
CA ARG A 171 -11.01 -1.94 12.17
C ARG A 171 -11.89 -2.13 10.94
N ALA A 172 -11.64 -3.15 10.12
CA ALA A 172 -12.46 -3.47 8.96
C ALA A 172 -13.91 -3.78 9.36
N SER A 173 -14.11 -4.48 10.47
CA SER A 173 -15.42 -4.80 11.04
C SER A 173 -16.12 -3.59 11.67
N ARG A 174 -15.47 -2.93 12.63
CA ARG A 174 -16.04 -1.84 13.45
C ARG A 174 -16.11 -0.51 12.71
N SER A 175 -15.18 -0.25 11.80
CA SER A 175 -15.03 1.04 11.10
C SER A 175 -14.51 0.88 9.67
N PRO A 176 -15.28 0.25 8.75
CA PRO A 176 -14.85 -0.01 7.37
C PRO A 176 -14.32 1.22 6.61
N ARG A 177 -14.87 2.41 6.90
CA ARG A 177 -14.39 3.68 6.30
C ARG A 177 -12.96 4.03 6.75
N LYS A 178 -12.62 3.78 8.01
CA LYS A 178 -11.28 4.01 8.56
C LYS A 178 -10.31 2.96 8.03
N ALA A 179 -10.73 1.69 7.95
CA ALA A 179 -9.93 0.60 7.34
C ALA A 179 -9.51 0.94 5.91
N ARG A 180 -10.44 1.40 5.06
CA ARG A 180 -10.14 1.87 3.68
C ARG A 180 -9.25 3.11 3.58
N SER A 181 -8.83 3.68 4.70
CA SER A 181 -7.90 4.82 4.76
C SER A 181 -6.66 4.56 5.59
N ASN A 182 -6.53 3.36 6.16
CA ASN A 182 -5.42 2.98 7.01
C ASN A 182 -4.37 2.23 6.16
N ALA A 183 -3.10 2.61 6.26
CA ALA A 183 -2.03 2.01 5.48
C ALA A 183 -1.82 0.52 5.79
N TYR A 184 -1.91 0.09 7.06
CA TYR A 184 -1.80 -1.32 7.44
C TYR A 184 -2.93 -2.18 6.83
N ASN A 185 -4.16 -1.68 6.72
CA ASN A 185 -5.21 -2.42 6.01
C ASN A 185 -4.91 -2.61 4.51
N PHE A 186 -4.22 -1.66 3.87
CA PHE A 186 -3.74 -1.86 2.50
C PHE A 186 -2.57 -2.84 2.47
N GLU A 187 -1.63 -2.73 3.40
CA GLU A 187 -0.52 -3.67 3.55
C GLU A 187 -1.02 -5.11 3.65
N ARG A 188 -1.98 -5.37 4.55
CA ARG A 188 -2.62 -6.68 4.72
C ARG A 188 -3.39 -7.14 3.48
N LEU A 189 -4.06 -6.21 2.79
CA LEU A 189 -4.69 -6.53 1.50
C LEU A 189 -3.65 -7.02 0.49
N PHE A 190 -2.53 -6.32 0.32
CA PHE A 190 -1.52 -6.68 -0.67
C PHE A 190 -0.78 -7.97 -0.30
N MET A 191 -0.54 -8.22 0.99
CA MET A 191 0.01 -9.50 1.47
C MET A 191 -0.86 -10.70 1.05
N ALA A 192 -2.18 -10.55 0.99
CA ALA A 192 -3.09 -11.61 0.56
C ALA A 192 -2.99 -11.95 -0.94
N PHE A 193 -2.27 -11.14 -1.72
CA PHE A 193 -1.99 -11.35 -3.15
C PHE A 193 -0.49 -11.48 -3.41
N ASP A 194 0.25 -11.97 -2.43
CA ASP A 194 1.67 -12.23 -2.60
C ASP A 194 1.87 -13.64 -3.19
N PRO A 195 2.42 -13.79 -4.41
CA PRO A 195 2.57 -15.10 -5.06
C PRO A 195 3.58 -16.04 -4.40
N GLY A 196 4.31 -15.57 -3.37
CA GLY A 196 5.28 -16.38 -2.62
C GLY A 196 5.00 -16.41 -1.12
N ALA A 197 3.73 -16.29 -0.71
CA ALA A 197 3.25 -16.49 0.65
C ALA A 197 2.72 -17.92 0.86
#